data_AF-A0A1M6FDK9-F1
#
_entry.id   AF-A0A1M6FDK9-F1
#
_cell.length_a   1.000
_cell.length_b   1.000
_cell.length_c   1.000
_cell.angle_alpha   90.00
_cell.angle_beta   90.00
_cell.angle_gamma   90.00
#
_symmetry.space_group_name_H-M   'P 1'
#
loop_
_entity.id
_entity.type
_entity.pdbx_description
1 polymer ?
#
loop_
_entity_poly.entity_id
_entity_poly.type
_entity_poly.pdbx_seq_one_letter_code
_entity_poly.pdbx_strand_id
1 'polypeptide(L)'
;MRLRATVLTVMVCLLVMVLAGCGKAEYLGKYYNEYDESIYIELKADNVLVVNMGSTVMEGTYEVNGEDITLSLVGMKTWGKIFGKMILDPDGTAWYKK
;
A
#
# COMPACT_ATOMS: atom_id res chain seq x y z
N MET A 1 -23.93 -39.60 7.24
CA MET A 1 -23.76 -38.40 8.10
C MET A 1 -22.29 -37.96 8.29
N ARG A 2 -21.31 -38.88 8.36
CA ARG A 2 -19.89 -38.54 8.58
C ARG A 2 -19.22 -37.75 7.43
N LEU A 3 -19.64 -37.97 6.19
CA LEU A 3 -19.09 -37.29 4.99
C LEU A 3 -19.44 -35.79 4.91
N ARG A 4 -20.56 -35.37 5.51
CA ARG A 4 -20.98 -33.95 5.51
C ARG A 4 -20.19 -33.13 6.55
N ALA A 5 -19.81 -33.74 7.66
CA ALA A 5 -19.03 -33.09 8.70
C ALA A 5 -17.59 -32.81 8.22
N THR A 6 -16.94 -33.76 7.55
CA THR A 6 -15.57 -33.60 7.03
C THR A 6 -15.46 -32.52 5.95
N VAL A 7 -16.44 -32.41 5.05
CA VAL A 7 -16.47 -31.35 4.02
C VAL A 7 -16.61 -29.97 4.66
N LEU A 8 -17.45 -29.84 5.69
CA LEU A 8 -17.64 -28.58 6.41
C LEU A 8 -16.36 -28.16 7.14
N THR A 9 -15.66 -29.10 7.79
CA THR A 9 -14.40 -28.82 8.49
C THR A 9 -13.29 -28.39 7.55
N VAL A 10 -13.14 -29.04 6.39
CA VAL A 10 -12.14 -28.66 5.36
C VAL A 10 -12.43 -27.27 4.80
N MET A 11 -13.70 -26.95 4.54
CA MET A 11 -14.10 -25.64 4.02
C MET A 11 -13.85 -24.52 5.05
N VAL A 12 -14.11 -24.77 6.34
CA VAL A 12 -13.82 -23.82 7.42
C VAL A 12 -12.30 -23.61 7.57
N CYS A 13 -11.49 -24.68 7.51
CA CYS A 13 -10.03 -24.55 7.57
C CYS A 13 -9.44 -23.79 6.36
N LEU A 14 -9.99 -23.96 5.16
CA LEU A 14 -9.62 -23.17 3.97
C LEU A 14 -9.96 -21.69 4.14
N LEU A 15 -11.09 -21.35 4.77
CA LEU A 15 -11.47 -19.97 5.06
C LEU A 15 -10.51 -19.30 6.07
N VAL A 16 -10.03 -20.05 7.06
CA VAL A 16 -9.13 -19.55 8.11
C VAL A 16 -7.72 -19.29 7.55
N MET A 17 -7.28 -20.04 6.53
CA MET A 17 -5.98 -19.80 5.88
C MET A 17 -5.96 -18.54 4.99
N VAL A 18 -7.10 -18.11 4.44
CA VAL A 18 -7.20 -16.86 3.66
C VAL A 18 -7.06 -15.62 4.56
N LEU A 19 -7.35 -15.74 5.86
CA LEU A 19 -7.28 -14.64 6.83
C LEU A 19 -5.91 -14.49 7.51
N ALA A 20 -4.95 -15.39 7.24
CA ALA A 20 -3.62 -15.39 7.84
C ALA A 20 -2.63 -14.40 7.16
N GLY A 21 -3.11 -13.49 6.32
CA GLY A 21 -2.34 -12.34 5.81
C GLY A 21 -2.22 -11.21 6.81
N CYS A 22 -1.99 -11.50 8.11
CA CYS A 22 -1.82 -10.48 9.15
C CYS A 22 -0.35 -9.99 9.23
N GLY A 23 0.32 -9.90 8.08
CA GLY A 23 1.61 -9.23 7.94
C GLY A 23 1.36 -7.77 7.63
N LYS A 24 1.99 -6.84 8.37
CA LYS A 24 2.00 -5.42 7.99
C LYS A 24 2.58 -5.34 6.58
N ALA A 25 1.80 -4.83 5.63
CA ALA A 25 2.25 -4.72 4.25
C ALA A 25 3.59 -3.98 4.19
N GLU A 26 4.58 -4.58 3.54
CA GLU A 26 5.97 -4.09 3.53
C GLU A 26 6.06 -2.66 3.01
N TYR A 27 5.17 -2.30 2.07
CA TYR A 27 5.10 -0.97 1.49
C TYR A 27 4.60 0.13 2.44
N LEU A 28 4.05 -0.18 3.62
CA LEU A 28 3.51 0.83 4.52
C LEU A 28 4.61 1.66 5.19
N GLY A 29 4.54 2.99 5.15
CA GLY A 29 5.46 3.91 5.80
C GLY A 29 5.70 5.19 5.01
N LYS A 30 6.67 5.99 5.45
CA LYS A 30 7.07 7.26 4.82
C LYS A 30 8.18 7.04 3.81
N TYR A 31 8.01 7.62 2.63
CA TYR A 31 8.94 7.66 1.52
C TYR A 31 9.33 9.11 1.28
N TYR A 32 10.62 9.39 1.30
CA TYR A 32 11.17 10.73 1.17
C TYR A 32 11.69 10.94 -0.25
N ASN A 33 11.47 12.13 -0.80
CA ASN A 33 11.96 12.45 -2.14
C ASN A 33 13.49 12.37 -2.18
N GLU A 34 14.06 11.84 -3.26
CA GLU A 34 15.52 11.70 -3.40
C GLU A 34 16.27 13.05 -3.42
N TYR A 35 15.60 14.14 -3.83
CA TYR A 35 16.19 15.47 -3.94
C TYR A 35 15.89 16.38 -2.74
N ASP A 36 14.77 16.17 -2.04
CA ASP A 36 14.36 16.98 -0.89
C ASP A 36 13.61 16.16 0.17
N GLU A 37 14.30 15.81 1.25
CA GLU A 37 13.74 15.00 2.35
C GLU A 37 12.69 15.73 3.20
N SER A 38 12.46 17.02 2.99
CA SER A 38 11.31 17.71 3.62
C SER A 38 9.98 17.31 2.98
N ILE A 39 10.03 16.77 1.75
CA ILE A 39 8.89 16.30 0.96
C ILE A 39 8.77 14.78 1.13
N TYR A 40 7.56 14.30 1.44
CA TYR A 40 7.32 12.87 1.61
C TYR A 40 5.93 12.40 1.19
N ILE A 41 5.87 11.12 0.85
CA ILE A 41 4.64 10.34 0.69
C ILE A 41 4.55 9.34 1.84
N GLU A 42 3.42 9.25 2.53
CA GLU A 42 3.17 8.26 3.57
C GLU A 42 2.02 7.34 3.18
N LEU A 43 2.33 6.04 3.06
CA LEU A 43 1.34 4.99 2.88
C LEU A 43 0.97 4.42 4.25
N LYS A 44 -0.23 4.73 4.73
CA LYS A 44 -0.76 4.25 6.00
C LYS A 44 -1.67 3.03 5.78
N ALA A 45 -1.98 2.30 6.84
CA ALA A 45 -2.97 1.22 6.77
C ALA A 45 -4.34 1.75 6.28
N ASP A 46 -5.22 0.83 5.89
CA ASP A 46 -6.59 1.14 5.43
C ASP A 46 -6.63 2.08 4.22
N ASN A 47 -5.64 1.97 3.33
CA ASN A 47 -5.56 2.70 2.06
C ASN A 47 -5.48 4.23 2.21
N VAL A 48 -5.02 4.74 3.36
CA VAL A 48 -4.85 6.17 3.60
C VAL A 48 -3.49 6.66 3.09
N LEU A 49 -3.52 7.68 2.24
CA LEU A 49 -2.36 8.37 1.69
C LEU A 49 -2.19 9.75 2.36
N VAL A 50 -0.98 10.09 2.76
CA VAL A 50 -0.60 11.47 3.12
C VAL A 50 0.54 11.93 2.22
N VAL A 51 0.42 13.12 1.65
CA VAL A 51 1.48 13.73 0.85
C VAL A 51 1.85 15.08 1.45
N ASN A 52 3.12 15.24 1.79
CA ASN A 52 3.70 16.49 2.26
C ASN A 52 4.55 17.10 1.15
N MET A 53 4.16 18.29 0.70
CA MET A 53 4.84 19.10 -0.32
C MET A 53 5.60 20.29 0.30
N GLY A 54 6.13 20.12 1.51
CA GLY A 54 6.83 21.13 2.30
C GLY A 54 5.88 22.12 3.00
N SER A 55 5.14 22.92 2.23
CA SER A 55 4.24 23.96 2.76
C SER A 55 2.80 23.49 2.96
N THR A 56 2.43 22.37 2.33
CA THR A 56 1.07 21.83 2.33
C THR A 56 1.10 20.34 2.57
N VAL A 57 0.16 19.87 3.39
CA VAL A 57 -0.09 18.45 3.60
C VAL A 57 -1.47 18.13 3.04
N MET A 58 -1.54 17.12 2.19
CA MET A 58 -2.78 16.63 1.58
C MET A 58 -3.01 15.19 1.99
N GLU A 59 -4.28 14.83 2.13
CA GLU A 59 -4.70 13.45 2.36
C GLU A 59 -5.46 12.91 1.15
N GLY A 60 -5.39 11.61 0.98
CA GLY A 60 -6.02 10.92 -0.13
C GLY A 60 -6.07 9.41 0.12
N THR A 61 -6.18 8.67 -0.96
CA THR A 61 -6.15 7.20 -0.91
C THR A 61 -5.14 6.64 -1.89
N TYR A 62 -4.76 5.39 -1.68
CA TYR A 62 -3.92 4.67 -2.62
C TYR A 62 -4.39 3.23 -2.83
N GLU A 63 -3.99 2.65 -3.95
CA GLU A 63 -4.22 1.24 -4.29
C GLU A 63 -2.90 0.64 -4.79
N VAL A 64 -2.56 -0.56 -4.32
CA VAL A 64 -1.36 -1.31 -4.74
C VAL A 64 -1.79 -2.60 -5.39
N ASN A 65 -1.39 -2.81 -6.63
CA ASN A 65 -1.65 -4.00 -7.44
C ASN A 65 -0.31 -4.57 -7.92
N GLY A 66 0.28 -5.46 -7.12
CA GLY A 66 1.65 -5.94 -7.36
C GLY A 66 2.67 -4.81 -7.19
N GLU A 67 3.43 -4.52 -8.25
CA GLU A 67 4.41 -3.41 -8.27
C GLU A 67 3.78 -2.08 -8.67
N ASP A 68 2.55 -2.06 -9.19
CA ASP A 68 1.92 -0.81 -9.60
C ASP A 68 1.17 -0.19 -8.42
N ILE A 69 1.37 1.12 -8.22
CA ILE A 69 0.65 1.90 -7.21
C ILE A 69 -0.11 3.04 -7.89
N THR A 70 -1.36 3.23 -7.48
CA THR A 70 -2.18 4.39 -7.87
C THR A 70 -2.42 5.27 -6.65
N LEU A 71 -2.11 6.56 -6.77
CA LEU A 71 -2.33 7.56 -5.74
C LEU A 71 -3.50 8.46 -6.15
N SER A 72 -4.44 8.70 -5.24
CA SER A 72 -5.63 9.53 -5.47
C SER A 72 -5.65 10.68 -4.46
N LEU A 73 -5.61 11.93 -4.94
CA LEU A 73 -5.60 13.15 -4.12
C LEU A 73 -6.61 14.15 -4.69
N VAL A 74 -7.63 14.52 -3.92
CA VAL A 74 -8.59 15.61 -4.25
C VAL A 74 -9.04 15.59 -5.73
N GLY A 75 -9.54 14.44 -6.21
CA GLY A 75 -10.03 14.27 -7.58
C GLY A 75 -8.96 14.08 -8.66
N MET A 76 -7.67 14.21 -8.31
CA MET A 76 -6.54 13.86 -9.17
C MET A 76 -6.10 12.42 -8.89
N LYS A 77 -5.62 11.75 -9.94
CA LYS A 77 -4.98 10.43 -9.84
C LYS A 77 -3.63 10.47 -10.53
N THR A 78 -2.64 9.86 -9.89
CA THR A 78 -1.34 9.57 -10.50
C THR A 78 -0.98 8.11 -10.24
N TRP A 79 -0.02 7.60 -11.00
CA TRP A 79 0.48 6.23 -10.88
C TRP A 79 1.96 6.25 -10.51
N GLY A 80 2.50 5.12 -10.08
CA GLY A 80 3.92 4.93 -9.83
C GLY A 80 4.23 3.44 -9.75
N LYS A 81 5.49 3.10 -9.48
CA LYS A 81 5.92 1.74 -9.21
C LYS A 81 6.52 1.61 -7.82
N ILE A 82 6.21 0.53 -7.12
CA ILE A 82 6.71 0.25 -5.78
C ILE A 82 7.60 -0.99 -5.75
N PHE A 83 8.81 -0.81 -5.22
CA PHE A 83 9.85 -1.82 -5.12
C PHE A 83 10.33 -1.91 -3.67
N GLY A 84 9.54 -2.57 -2.82
CA GLY A 84 9.84 -2.74 -1.39
C GLY A 84 9.92 -1.41 -0.63
N LYS A 85 11.14 -0.84 -0.55
CA LYS A 85 11.46 0.42 0.13
C LYS A 85 11.59 1.63 -0.81
N MET A 86 11.27 1.49 -2.09
CA MET A 86 11.37 2.56 -3.08
C MET A 86 10.04 2.74 -3.82
N ILE A 87 9.60 3.97 -4.02
CA ILE A 87 8.55 4.32 -4.99
C ILE A 87 9.21 5.10 -6.13
N LEU A 88 8.86 4.77 -7.38
CA LEU A 88 9.29 5.47 -8.57
C LEU A 88 8.07 6.16 -9.18
N ASP A 89 8.12 7.48 -9.27
CA ASP A 89 7.05 8.28 -9.86
C ASP A 89 7.16 8.32 -11.40
N PRO A 90 6.12 8.78 -12.13
CA PRO A 90 6.08 8.75 -13.60
C PRO A 90 7.16 9.59 -14.29
N ASP A 91 7.69 10.58 -13.58
CA ASP A 91 8.78 11.44 -14.04
C ASP A 91 10.18 10.81 -13.84
N GLY A 92 10.25 9.63 -13.21
CA GLY A 92 11.48 8.94 -12.88
C GLY A 92 12.07 9.34 -11.53
N THR A 93 11.40 10.20 -10.76
CA THR A 93 11.83 10.59 -9.42
C THR A 93 11.65 9.42 -8.45
N ALA A 94 12.72 9.09 -7.72
CA ALA A 94 12.69 8.07 -6.70
C ALA A 94 12.34 8.63 -5.31
N TRP A 95 11.59 7.85 -4.55
CA TRP A 95 11.23 8.12 -3.17
C TRP A 95 11.62 6.94 -2.30
N TYR A 96 12.37 7.19 -1.22
CA TYR A 96 12.98 6.14 -0.41
C TYR A 96 12.39 6.06 0.99
N LYS A 97 12.07 4.85 1.41
CA LYS A 97 11.61 4.54 2.77
C LYS A 97 12.79 4.46 3.73
N LYS A 98 12.76 5.29 4.78
CA LYS A 98 13.73 5.28 5.88
C LYS A 98 13.18 4.58 7.11
#